data_AF-A0A3M7MHF6-F1
#
_entry.id   AF-A0A3M7MHF6-F1
#
_cell.length_a   1.000
_cell.length_b   1.000
_cell.length_c   1.000
_cell.angle_alpha   90.00
_cell.angle_beta   90.00
_cell.angle_gamma   90.00
#
_symmetry.space_group_name_H-M   'P 1'
#
loop_
_entity.id
_entity.type
_entity.pdbx_description
1 polymer ?
#
loop_
_entity_poly.entity_id
_entity_poly.type
_entity_poly.pdbx_seq_one_letter_code
_entity_poly.pdbx_strand_id
1 'polypeptide(L)'
;MSWKVLHTTFARFPEKPTEDEQEALRSYVHLFQRLYPCGECAEHFGQVLAKYPPQVSSRTAAAMWGCYVHNIVNKRLKKPEFNCEGLGDVYDCGCGDEETTKSSKDKDA
;
A
#
# COMPACT_ATOMS: atom_id res chain seq x y z
N MET A 1 -1.42 13.24 6.29
CA MET A 1 -2.77 12.85 5.83
C MET A 1 -2.71 11.94 4.60
N SER A 2 -1.98 12.32 3.55
CA SER A 2 -1.98 11.57 2.27
C SER A 2 -1.45 10.13 2.35
N TRP A 3 -0.43 9.88 3.19
CA TRP A 3 0.05 8.51 3.42
C TRP A 3 -1.00 7.58 4.01
N LYS A 4 -1.88 8.06 4.90
CA LYS A 4 -2.94 7.22 5.47
C LYS A 4 -3.91 6.77 4.38
N VAL A 5 -4.29 7.67 3.48
CA VAL A 5 -5.15 7.33 2.33
C VAL A 5 -4.49 6.28 1.44
N LEU A 6 -3.24 6.50 1.01
CA LEU A 6 -2.52 5.54 0.16
C LEU A 6 -2.39 4.16 0.82
N HIS A 7 -1.91 4.09 2.06
CA HIS A 7 -1.73 2.82 2.76
C HIS A 7 -3.06 2.09 2.99
N THR A 8 -4.13 2.82 3.32
CA THR A 8 -5.47 2.22 3.42
C THR A 8 -6.00 1.75 2.06
N THR A 9 -5.78 2.48 0.97
CA THR A 9 -6.12 2.02 -0.39
C THR A 9 -5.41 0.71 -0.71
N PHE A 10 -4.11 0.60 -0.44
CA PHE A 10 -3.33 -0.61 -0.72
C PHE A 10 -3.76 -1.79 0.18
N ALA A 11 -4.03 -1.53 1.46
CA ALA A 11 -4.50 -2.55 2.40
C ALA A 11 -5.90 -3.10 2.05
N ARG A 12 -6.73 -2.32 1.33
CA ARG A 12 -8.07 -2.73 0.89
C ARG A 12 -8.12 -3.31 -0.51
N PHE A 13 -7.02 -3.24 -1.25
CA PHE A 13 -6.94 -3.81 -2.59
C PHE A 13 -7.25 -5.33 -2.56
N PRO A 14 -7.81 -5.94 -3.62
CA PRO A 14 -8.09 -7.38 -3.62
C PRO A 14 -6.80 -8.22 -3.56
N GLU A 15 -6.84 -9.37 -2.90
CA GLU A 15 -5.71 -10.32 -2.95
C GLU A 15 -5.58 -10.96 -4.35
N LYS A 16 -6.70 -11.09 -5.08
CA LYS A 16 -6.74 -11.58 -6.47
C LYS A 16 -7.48 -10.57 -7.36
N PRO A 17 -6.82 -9.48 -7.76
CA PRO A 17 -7.46 -8.42 -8.55
C PRO A 17 -7.66 -8.83 -10.00
N THR A 18 -8.75 -8.36 -10.59
CA THR A 18 -9.02 -8.39 -12.03
C THR A 18 -8.05 -7.46 -12.79
N GLU A 19 -7.93 -7.62 -14.10
CA GLU A 19 -7.08 -6.75 -14.92
C GLU A 19 -7.48 -5.26 -14.84
N ASP A 20 -8.79 -5.00 -14.77
CA ASP A 20 -9.33 -3.64 -14.59
C ASP A 20 -8.92 -3.05 -13.24
N GLU A 21 -9.03 -3.80 -12.14
CA GLU A 21 -8.60 -3.35 -10.81
C GLU A 21 -7.09 -3.09 -10.74
N GLN A 22 -6.29 -3.93 -11.41
CA GLN A 22 -4.85 -3.73 -11.52
C GLN A 22 -4.51 -2.42 -12.24
N GLU A 23 -5.18 -2.17 -13.38
CA GLU A 23 -4.99 -0.94 -14.14
C GLU A 23 -5.50 0.29 -13.39
N ALA A 24 -6.64 0.17 -12.71
CA ALA A 24 -7.19 1.22 -11.86
C ALA A 24 -6.23 1.62 -10.75
N LEU A 25 -5.62 0.66 -10.04
CA LEU A 25 -4.65 0.96 -8.99
C LEU A 25 -3.36 1.58 -9.56
N ARG A 26 -2.87 1.07 -10.70
CA ARG A 26 -1.70 1.62 -11.39
C ARG A 26 -1.94 3.07 -11.79
N SER A 27 -3.05 3.32 -12.47
CA SER A 27 -3.49 4.65 -12.88
C SER A 27 -3.69 5.58 -11.68
N TYR A 28 -4.32 5.10 -10.61
CA TYR A 28 -4.52 5.87 -9.38
C TYR A 28 -3.20 6.39 -8.79
N VAL A 29 -2.16 5.55 -8.71
CA VAL A 29 -0.84 5.95 -8.18
C VAL A 29 -0.19 7.03 -9.04
N HIS A 30 -0.22 6.87 -10.37
CA HIS A 30 0.35 7.87 -11.29
C HIS A 30 -0.44 9.18 -11.28
N LEU A 31 -1.76 9.11 -11.22
CA LEU A 31 -2.61 10.30 -11.11
C LEU A 31 -2.41 11.00 -9.76
N PHE A 32 -2.28 10.24 -8.67
CA PHE A 32 -1.96 10.78 -7.36
C PHE A 32 -0.62 11.54 -7.39
N GLN A 33 0.42 10.97 -8.00
CA GLN A 33 1.71 11.64 -8.17
C GLN A 33 1.57 12.94 -8.96
N ARG A 34 0.85 12.92 -10.09
CA ARG A 34 0.66 14.08 -10.96
C ARG A 34 -0.17 15.21 -10.31
N LEU A 35 -1.14 14.86 -9.49
CA LEU A 35 -2.08 15.79 -8.85
C LEU A 35 -1.69 16.16 -7.42
N TYR A 36 -0.56 15.66 -6.92
CA TYR A 36 -0.13 15.95 -5.56
C TYR A 36 0.21 17.44 -5.40
N PRO A 37 -0.36 18.14 -4.40
CA PRO A 37 -0.32 19.61 -4.33
C PRO A 37 1.07 20.19 -4.05
N CYS A 38 2.01 19.38 -3.55
CA CYS A 38 3.40 19.78 -3.36
C CYS A 38 4.22 19.41 -4.60
N GLY A 39 4.64 20.43 -5.39
CA GLY A 39 5.36 20.23 -6.65
C GLY A 39 6.67 19.45 -6.52
N GLU A 40 7.54 19.84 -5.58
CA GLU A 40 8.81 19.12 -5.35
C GLU A 40 8.59 17.68 -4.87
N CYS A 41 7.51 17.44 -4.11
CA CYS A 41 7.16 16.12 -3.63
C CYS A 41 6.67 15.24 -4.79
N ALA A 42 5.83 15.81 -5.66
CA ALA A 42 5.29 15.16 -6.86
C ALA A 42 6.41 14.79 -7.85
N GLU A 43 7.36 15.69 -8.08
CA GLU A 43 8.50 15.46 -8.98
C GLU A 43 9.39 14.33 -8.44
N HIS A 44 9.79 14.42 -7.17
CA HIS A 44 10.58 13.36 -6.53
C HIS A 44 9.84 12.03 -6.54
N PHE A 45 8.53 12.03 -6.26
CA PHE A 45 7.76 10.79 -6.31
C PHE A 45 7.69 10.21 -7.73
N GLY A 46 7.62 11.04 -8.77
CA GLY A 46 7.74 10.62 -10.16
C GLY A 46 9.06 9.89 -10.47
N GLN A 47 10.18 10.39 -9.95
CA GLN A 47 11.49 9.73 -10.07
C GLN A 47 11.51 8.37 -9.36
N VAL A 48 10.88 8.28 -8.18
CA VAL A 48 10.73 7.00 -7.45
C VAL A 48 9.88 6.03 -8.26
N LEU A 49 8.74 6.46 -8.84
CA LEU A 49 7.87 5.61 -9.64
C LEU A 49 8.56 5.08 -10.92
N ALA A 50 9.42 5.88 -11.54
CA ALA A 50 10.19 5.46 -12.72
C ALA A 50 11.15 4.30 -12.41
N LYS A 51 11.69 4.26 -11.19
CA LYS A 51 12.61 3.20 -10.75
C LYS A 51 11.90 2.02 -10.08
N TYR A 52 10.79 2.29 -9.39
CA TYR A 52 10.03 1.33 -8.59
C TYR A 52 8.55 1.44 -8.93
N PRO A 53 8.11 0.87 -10.07
CA PRO A 53 6.73 0.97 -10.52
C PRO A 53 5.76 0.29 -9.54
N PRO A 54 4.50 0.75 -9.44
CA PRO A 54 3.51 0.21 -8.53
C PRO A 54 3.26 -1.27 -8.77
N GLN A 55 3.36 -2.06 -7.70
CA GLN A 55 3.05 -3.49 -7.72
C GLN A 55 1.56 -3.68 -7.45
N VAL A 56 0.84 -4.19 -8.44
CA VAL A 56 -0.63 -4.29 -8.40
C VAL A 56 -1.11 -5.74 -8.52
N SER A 57 -0.23 -6.73 -8.39
CA SER A 57 -0.59 -8.14 -8.56
C SER A 57 -1.46 -8.71 -7.43
N SER A 58 -1.39 -8.14 -6.23
CA SER A 58 -2.24 -8.49 -5.08
C SER A 58 -2.22 -7.39 -4.01
N ARG A 59 -3.13 -7.47 -3.04
CA ARG A 59 -3.15 -6.65 -1.82
C ARG A 59 -1.78 -6.65 -1.14
N THR A 60 -1.22 -7.83 -0.90
CA THR A 60 0.09 -7.98 -0.25
C THR A 60 1.19 -7.27 -1.03
N ALA A 61 1.22 -7.45 -2.36
CA ALA A 61 2.20 -6.79 -3.22
C ALA A 61 2.05 -5.26 -3.20
N ALA A 62 0.83 -4.74 -3.29
CA ALA A 62 0.54 -3.31 -3.25
C ALA A 62 0.90 -2.66 -1.90
N ALA A 63 0.52 -3.30 -0.79
CA ALA A 63 0.80 -2.79 0.55
C ALA A 63 2.31 -2.78 0.85
N MET A 64 3.02 -3.87 0.53
CA MET A 64 4.47 -3.95 0.71
C MET A 64 5.21 -2.92 -0.15
N TRP A 65 4.80 -2.76 -1.41
CA TRP A 65 5.36 -1.75 -2.30
C TRP A 65 5.12 -0.33 -1.75
N GLY A 66 3.91 -0.04 -1.27
CA GLY A 66 3.57 1.25 -0.67
C GLY A 66 4.44 1.57 0.55
N CYS A 67 4.68 0.58 1.42
CA CYS A 67 5.58 0.73 2.57
C CYS A 67 7.03 0.97 2.14
N TYR A 68 7.53 0.18 1.19
CA TYR A 68 8.89 0.32 0.66
C TYR A 68 9.15 1.72 0.08
N VAL A 69 8.23 2.22 -0.74
CA VAL A 69 8.30 3.57 -1.32
C VAL A 69 8.22 4.65 -0.25
N HIS A 70 7.37 4.48 0.77
CA HIS A 70 7.31 5.41 1.90
C HIS A 70 8.66 5.46 2.65
N ASN A 71 9.35 4.32 2.80
CA ASN A 71 10.68 4.28 3.40
C ASN A 71 11.76 4.95 2.56
N ILE A 72 11.67 4.92 1.22
CA ILE A 72 12.57 5.71 0.35
C ILE A 72 12.42 7.20 0.67
N VAL A 73 11.19 7.69 0.83
CA VAL A 73 10.92 9.08 1.21
C VAL A 73 11.41 9.36 2.64
N ASN A 74 11.19 8.45 3.59
CA ASN A 74 11.71 8.60 4.96
C ASN A 74 13.23 8.73 4.98
N LYS A 75 13.94 7.88 4.23
CA LYS A 75 15.40 7.94 4.10
C LYS A 75 15.87 9.27 3.54
N ARG A 76 15.23 9.79 2.48
CA ARG A 76 15.52 11.14 1.94
C ARG A 76 15.33 12.22 3.00
N LEU A 77 14.28 12.13 3.80
CA LEU A 77 13.94 13.09 4.85
C LEU A 77 14.64 12.83 6.19
N LYS A 78 15.57 11.86 6.25
CA LYS A 78 16.28 11.44 7.47
C LYS A 78 15.35 11.04 8.62
N LYS A 79 14.21 10.42 8.28
CA LYS A 79 13.26 9.84 9.24
C LYS A 79 13.59 8.35 9.47
N PRO A 80 13.23 7.79 10.64
CA PRO A 80 13.37 6.36 10.89
C PRO A 80 12.65 5.53 9.82
N GLU A 81 13.25 4.40 9.46
CA GLU A 81 12.60 3.42 8.59
C GLU A 81 11.49 2.70 9.38
N PHE A 82 10.38 2.44 8.69
CA PHE A 82 9.27 1.68 9.24
C PHE A 82 9.45 0.19 8.90
N ASN A 83 9.27 -0.70 9.89
CA ASN A 83 9.26 -2.13 9.60
C ASN A 83 7.96 -2.48 8.86
N CYS A 84 8.07 -2.92 7.61
CA CYS A 84 6.92 -3.28 6.78
C CYS A 84 6.27 -4.63 7.19
N GLU A 85 6.82 -5.33 8.18
CA GLU A 85 6.15 -6.48 8.79
C GLU A 85 4.91 -6.02 9.58
N GLY A 86 3.80 -6.75 9.46
CA GLY A 86 2.57 -6.43 10.19
C GLY A 86 1.74 -5.25 9.65
N LEU A 87 1.92 -4.86 8.39
CA LEU A 87 1.12 -3.78 7.77
C LEU A 87 -0.39 -4.00 7.86
N GLY A 88 -0.83 -5.26 7.86
CA GLY A 88 -2.24 -5.64 8.01
C GLY A 88 -2.86 -5.14 9.31
N ASP A 89 -2.12 -5.21 10.42
CA ASP A 89 -2.60 -4.78 11.74
C ASP A 89 -2.56 -3.25 11.89
N VAL A 90 -1.60 -2.58 11.26
CA VAL A 90 -1.39 -1.13 11.36
C VAL A 90 -2.39 -0.33 10.52
N TYR A 91 -2.76 -0.87 9.37
CA TYR A 91 -3.74 -0.28 8.46
C TYR A 91 -5.05 -1.05 8.43
N ASP A 92 -5.32 -1.85 9.46
CA ASP A 92 -6.62 -2.46 9.68
C ASP A 92 -7.69 -1.35 9.65
N CYS A 93 -8.64 -1.55 8.74
CA CYS A 93 -9.76 -0.65 8.53
C CYS A 93 -10.93 -0.95 9.47
N GLY A 94 -10.83 -2.02 10.28
CA GLY A 94 -11.92 -2.50 11.13
C GLY A 94 -13.05 -3.19 10.35
N CYS A 95 -12.94 -3.28 9.02
CA CYS A 95 -13.77 -4.14 8.19
C CYS A 95 -13.08 -5.51 8.10
N GLY A 96 -13.10 -6.25 9.22
CA GLY A 96 -12.61 -7.63 9.24
C GLY A 96 -13.40 -8.48 8.24
N ASP A 97 -12.70 -9.31 7.48
CA ASP A 97 -13.35 -10.42 6.78
C ASP A 97 -13.89 -11.35 7.88
N GLU A 98 -15.21 -11.37 8.11
CA GLU A 98 -15.87 -12.29 9.06
C GLU A 98 -15.71 -13.78 8.73
N GLU A 99 -14.89 -14.13 7.73
CA GLU A 99 -14.81 -15.47 7.13
C GLU A 99 -13.53 -16.25 7.48
N THR A 100 -12.55 -15.69 8.22
CA THR A 100 -11.28 -16.43 8.51
C THR A 100 -11.06 -16.82 9.97
N THR A 101 -11.94 -16.49 10.90
CA THR A 101 -11.80 -16.83 12.33
C THR A 101 -12.53 -18.10 12.78
N LYS A 102 -12.96 -18.98 11.87
CA LYS A 102 -13.65 -20.24 12.20
C LYS A 102 -12.92 -21.54 11.88
N SER A 103 -11.60 -21.54 11.68
CA SER A 103 -10.87 -22.79 11.35
C SER A 103 -9.69 -23.17 12.25
N SER A 104 -9.53 -22.63 13.46
CA SER A 104 -8.42 -23.07 14.33
C SER A 104 -8.72 -23.13 15.83
N LYS A 105 -9.99 -23.29 16.23
CA LYS A 105 -10.32 -23.53 17.64
C LYS A 105 -11.36 -24.64 17.78
N ASP A 106 -10.97 -25.84 17.36
CA ASP A 106 -11.51 -27.11 17.87
C ASP A 106 -10.62 -28.27 17.42
N LYS A 107 -9.44 -28.35 18.04
CA LYS A 107 -8.70 -29.59 18.29
C LYS A 107 -7.88 -29.34 19.55
N ASP A 108 -8.42 -29.72 20.69
CA ASP A 108 -7.80 -30.68 21.59
C ASP A 108 -8.73 -30.91 22.78
N ALA A 109 -8.97 -32.19 23.02
CA ALA A 109 -9.74 -32.75 24.14
C ALA A 109 -8.98 -32.61 25.46
#